data_AF-A0A9P3GHM2-F1
#
_entry.id   AF-A0A9P3GHM2-F1
#
_cell.length_a   1.000
_cell.length_b   1.000
_cell.length_c   1.000
_cell.angle_alpha   90.00
_cell.angle_beta   90.00
_cell.angle_gamma   90.00
#
_symmetry.space_group_name_H-M   'P 1'
#
loop_
_entity.id
_entity.type
_entity.pdbx_description
1 polymer ?
#
loop_
_entity_poly.entity_id
_entity_poly.type
_entity_poly.pdbx_seq_one_letter_code
_entity_poly.pdbx_strand_id
1 'polypeptide(L)'
;MSTCEFISSDEADSAILSSYSNVIMSSLVLYEHLITVAPEVEVVWQRKRSIPSVLFLCNRYNVLCSATILLLMCLRVTKDSAT
;
A
#
# COMPACT_ATOMS: atom_id res chain seq x y z
N MET A 1 -42.60 3.33 -6.19
CA MET A 1 -41.85 3.81 -7.35
C MET A 1 -40.86 4.85 -6.84
N SER A 2 -39.67 4.39 -6.40
CA SER A 2 -38.45 5.19 -6.05
C SER A 2 -37.38 4.36 -5.31
N THR A 3 -37.70 3.16 -4.79
CA THR A 3 -36.75 2.36 -4.00
C THR A 3 -35.73 1.58 -4.82
N CYS A 4 -36.02 1.25 -6.08
CA CYS A 4 -35.09 0.48 -6.92
C CYS A 4 -33.95 1.33 -7.51
N GLU A 5 -34.15 2.62 -7.80
CA GLU A 5 -33.05 3.50 -8.27
C GLU A 5 -32.05 3.83 -7.16
N PHE A 6 -32.49 3.89 -5.90
CA PHE A 6 -31.62 4.19 -4.76
C PHE A 6 -30.69 3.01 -4.40
N ILE A 7 -31.17 1.76 -4.57
CA ILE A 7 -30.40 0.54 -4.26
C ILE A 7 -29.29 0.29 -5.31
N SER A 8 -29.50 0.68 -6.58
CA SER A 8 -28.50 0.48 -7.63
C SER A 8 -27.29 1.44 -7.56
N SER A 9 -27.47 2.65 -7.01
CA SER A 9 -26.36 3.60 -6.84
C SER A 9 -25.42 3.15 -5.71
N ASP A 10 -25.97 2.71 -4.58
CA ASP A 10 -25.19 2.33 -3.39
C ASP A 10 -24.27 1.12 -3.66
N GLU A 11 -24.75 0.13 -4.42
CA GLU A 11 -23.95 -1.03 -4.80
C GLU A 11 -22.80 -0.65 -5.76
N ALA A 12 -23.05 0.23 -6.74
CA ALA A 12 -22.01 0.70 -7.65
C ALA A 12 -20.97 1.57 -6.93
N ASP A 13 -21.42 2.43 -6.03
CA ASP A 13 -20.58 3.31 -5.23
C ASP A 13 -19.69 2.49 -4.28
N SER A 14 -20.22 1.42 -3.67
CA SER A 14 -19.45 0.54 -2.79
C SER A 14 -18.28 -0.17 -3.48
N ALA A 15 -18.42 -0.56 -4.74
CA ALA A 15 -17.37 -1.22 -5.52
C ALA A 15 -16.24 -0.25 -5.90
N ILE A 16 -16.62 0.98 -6.25
CA ILE A 16 -15.68 2.06 -6.56
C ILE A 16 -14.94 2.48 -5.29
N LEU A 17 -15.64 2.68 -4.17
CA LEU A 17 -15.04 2.97 -2.86
C LEU A 17 -14.08 1.87 -2.41
N SER A 18 -14.43 0.60 -2.62
CA SER A 18 -13.55 -0.53 -2.28
C SER A 18 -12.21 -0.45 -3.04
N SER A 19 -12.28 -0.19 -4.35
CA SER A 19 -11.09 -0.06 -5.20
C SER A 19 -10.19 1.10 -4.78
N TYR A 20 -10.77 2.28 -4.52
CA TYR A 20 -10.02 3.44 -4.04
C TYR A 20 -9.45 3.25 -2.63
N SER A 21 -10.22 2.64 -1.73
CA SER A 21 -9.78 2.37 -0.35
C SER A 21 -8.55 1.48 -0.30
N ASN A 22 -8.48 0.47 -1.17
CA ASN A 22 -7.36 -0.46 -1.22
C ASN A 22 -6.06 0.22 -1.67
N VAL A 23 -6.15 1.13 -2.64
CA VAL A 23 -5.01 1.95 -3.10
C VAL A 23 -4.55 2.90 -2.00
N ILE A 24 -5.48 3.57 -1.32
CA ILE A 24 -5.18 4.50 -0.22
C ILE A 24 -4.54 3.75 0.96
N MET A 25 -5.09 2.61 1.37
CA MET A 25 -4.52 1.78 2.45
C MET A 25 -3.12 1.31 2.10
N SER A 26 -2.92 0.80 0.88
CA SER A 26 -1.60 0.35 0.42
C SER A 26 -0.60 1.50 0.40
N SER A 27 -1.00 2.68 -0.09
CA SER A 27 -0.19 3.89 -0.11
C SER A 27 0.18 4.36 1.31
N LEU A 28 -0.76 4.31 2.25
CA LEU A 28 -0.57 4.74 3.63
C LEU A 28 0.40 3.80 4.36
N VAL A 29 0.28 2.49 4.14
CA VAL A 29 1.22 1.49 4.66
C VAL A 29 2.63 1.75 4.13
N LEU A 30 2.80 2.03 2.83
CA LEU A 30 4.10 2.39 2.27
C LEU A 30 4.65 3.67 2.90
N TYR A 31 3.81 4.70 3.06
CA TYR A 31 4.22 5.98 3.65
C TYR A 31 4.72 5.80 5.08
N GLU A 32 3.94 5.14 5.95
CA GLU A 32 4.32 4.88 7.35
C GLU A 32 5.62 4.08 7.47
N HIS A 33 5.86 3.17 6.52
CA HIS A 33 7.09 2.41 6.46
C HIS A 33 8.30 3.26 6.02
N LEU A 34 8.12 4.23 5.14
CA LEU A 34 9.20 5.15 4.71
C LEU A 34 9.62 6.11 5.82
N ILE A 35 8.67 6.66 6.58
CA ILE A 35 8.97 7.56 7.71
C ILE A 35 9.70 6.84 8.83
N THR A 36 9.36 5.59 9.13
CA THR A 36 10.07 4.82 10.19
C THR A 36 11.47 4.37 9.76
N VAL A 37 11.76 4.28 8.46
CA VAL A 37 13.08 3.90 7.94
C VAL A 37 14.11 5.01 8.09
N ALA A 38 13.74 6.28 7.93
CA ALA A 38 14.67 7.41 8.06
C ALA A 38 15.42 7.45 9.41
N PRO A 39 14.73 7.39 10.57
CA PRO A 39 15.40 7.35 11.87
C PRO A 39 16.11 6.02 12.13
N GLU A 40 15.60 4.89 11.61
CA GLU A 40 16.26 3.59 11.75
C GLU A 40 17.58 3.52 10.99
N VAL A 41 17.64 4.07 9.78
CA VAL A 41 18.88 4.18 9.01
C VAL A 41 19.88 5.06 9.73
N GLU A 42 19.46 6.21 10.26
CA GLU A 42 20.35 7.11 11.00
C GLU A 42 20.95 6.43 12.24
N VAL A 43 20.14 5.68 13.01
CA VAL A 43 20.59 4.97 14.21
C VAL A 43 21.42 3.71 13.89
N VAL A 44 21.07 2.97 12.83
CA VAL A 44 21.77 1.74 12.42
C VAL A 44 23.07 2.03 11.68
N TRP A 45 23.14 3.10 10.89
CA TRP A 45 24.30 3.46 10.08
C TRP A 45 25.37 4.23 10.88
N GLN A 46 24.98 4.84 12.02
CA GLN A 46 25.89 5.44 13.01
C GLN A 46 26.56 4.39 13.94
N ARG A 47 26.02 3.16 14.04
CA ARG A 47 26.61 2.05 14.83
C ARG A 47 27.28 1.01 13.93
N LYS A 48 28.21 0.22 14.50
CA LYS A 48 28.92 -0.87 13.80
C LYS A 48 27.91 -1.80 13.11
N ARG A 49 27.96 -1.85 11.78
CA ARG A 49 27.10 -2.69 10.92
C ARG A 49 27.15 -4.15 11.37
N SER A 50 26.11 -4.61 12.06
CA SER A 50 25.96 -6.02 12.40
C SER A 50 25.17 -6.73 11.30
N ILE A 51 25.62 -7.90 10.88
CA ILE A 51 24.93 -8.79 9.92
C ILE A 51 23.42 -8.95 10.21
N PRO A 52 22.97 -9.14 11.48
CA PRO A 52 21.54 -9.17 11.80
C PRO A 52 20.79 -7.89 11.43
N SER A 53 21.41 -6.70 11.49
CA SER A 53 20.75 -5.45 11.09
C SER A 53 20.51 -5.40 9.58
N VAL A 54 21.44 -5.91 8.78
CA VAL A 54 21.27 -6.01 7.31
C VAL A 54 20.23 -7.07 6.97
N LEU A 55 20.22 -8.20 7.67
CA LEU A 55 19.23 -9.27 7.49
C LEU A 55 17.82 -8.78 7.85
N PHE A 56 17.69 -7.99 8.91
CA PHE A 56 16.43 -7.35 9.32
C PHE A 56 15.96 -6.32 8.29
N LEU A 57 16.91 -5.55 7.72
CA LEU A 57 16.62 -4.62 6.63
C LEU A 57 16.11 -5.35 5.39
N CYS A 58 16.79 -6.41 4.95
CA CYS A 58 16.36 -7.22 3.80
C CYS A 58 14.99 -7.87 4.04
N ASN A 59 14.73 -8.35 5.25
CA ASN A 59 13.43 -8.89 5.62
C ASN A 59 12.32 -7.82 5.53
N ARG A 60 12.60 -6.58 5.93
CA ARG A 60 11.67 -5.44 5.85
C ARG A 60 11.49 -4.90 4.42
N TYR A 61 12.55 -4.85 3.61
CA TYR A 61 12.47 -4.44 2.20
C TYR A 61 11.73 -5.46 1.33
N ASN A 62 11.76 -6.74 1.68
CA ASN A 62 10.93 -7.75 1.01
C ASN A 62 9.42 -7.47 1.19
N VAL A 63 9.00 -7.07 2.39
CA VAL A 63 7.61 -6.70 2.68
C VAL A 63 7.22 -5.41 1.94
N LEU A 64 8.10 -4.41 1.90
CA LEU A 64 7.91 -3.17 1.13
C LEU A 64 7.81 -3.45 -0.38
N CYS A 65 8.68 -4.30 -0.94
CA CYS A 65 8.60 -4.72 -2.34
C CYS A 65 7.29 -5.43 -2.63
N SER A 66 6.85 -6.34 -1.76
CA SER A 66 5.55 -7.01 -1.89
C SER A 66 4.39 -6.01 -1.91
N ALA A 67 4.35 -5.08 -0.96
CA ALA A 67 3.32 -4.04 -0.90
C ALA A 67 3.34 -3.10 -2.11
N THR A 68 4.54 -2.74 -2.59
CA THR A 68 4.71 -1.89 -3.78
C THR A 68 4.27 -2.60 -5.06
N ILE A 69 4.59 -3.89 -5.20
CA ILE A 69 4.16 -4.73 -6.33
C ILE A 69 2.64 -4.89 -6.32
N LEU A 70 2.04 -5.09 -5.14
CA LEU A 70 0.59 -5.23 -4.97
C LEU A 70 -0.13 -3.92 -5.30
N LEU A 71 0.41 -2.79 -4.86
CA LEU A 71 -0.07 -1.47 -5.23
C LEU A 71 0.04 -1.24 -6.74
N LEU A 72 1.18 -1.56 -7.35
CA LEU A 72 1.37 -1.47 -8.81
C LEU A 72 0.42 -2.37 -9.59
N MET A 73 0.16 -3.59 -9.13
CA MET A 73 -0.84 -4.50 -9.71
C MET A 73 -2.25 -3.90 -9.58
N CYS A 74 -2.59 -3.35 -8.43
CA CYS A 74 -3.89 -2.73 -8.20
C CYS A 74 -4.08 -1.51 -9.11
N LEU A 75 -3.05 -0.66 -9.22
CA LEU A 75 -3.02 0.50 -10.12
C LEU A 75 -3.10 0.09 -11.61
N ARG A 76 -2.47 -1.03 -11.98
CA ARG A 76 -2.56 -1.60 -13.34
C ARG A 76 -3.98 -2.07 -13.64
N VAL A 77 -4.60 -2.80 -12.72
CA VAL A 77 -5.99 -3.26 -12.84
C VAL A 77 -6.97 -2.10 -12.98
N THR A 78 -6.77 -1.01 -12.23
CA THR A 78 -7.60 0.19 -12.35
C THR A 78 -7.39 0.89 -13.70
N LYS A 79 -6.15 0.91 -14.20
CA LYS A 79 -5.82 1.54 -15.48
C LYS A 79 -6.41 0.77 -16.67
N ASP A 80 -6.45 -0.55 -16.61
CA ASP A 80 -7.11 -1.42 -17.62
C ASP A 80 -8.64 -1.30 -17.59
N SER A 81 -9.25 -0.99 -16.43
CA SER A 81 -10.70 -0.79 -16.33
C SER A 81 -11.19 0.56 -16.87
N ALA A 82 -10.28 1.49 -17.15
CA ALA A 82 -10.59 2.84 -17.60
C ALA A 82 -10.42 3.04 -19.12
N THR A 83 -10.13 1.98 -19.88
CA THR A 83 -10.03 1.98 -21.36
C THR A 83 -11.14 1.10 -21.94
#